data_AF-A0A2J8LM85-F1
#
_entry.id   AF-A0A2J8LM85-F1
#
_cell.length_a   1.000
_cell.length_b   1.000
_cell.length_c   1.000
_cell.angle_alpha   90.00
_cell.angle_beta   90.00
_cell.angle_gamma   90.00
#
_symmetry.space_group_name_H-M   'P 1'
#
loop_
_entity.id
_entity.type
_entity.pdbx_description
1 polymer ?
#
loop_
_entity_poly.entity_id
_entity_poly.type
_entity_poly.pdbx_seq_one_letter_code
_entity_poly.pdbx_strand_id
1 'polypeptide(L)'
;MRKVVLITGASSGIGLALCKRLLAEDDELHLCLACRNMSKAEAVCAALLASHPTAEVTIVQVDVSNLQSVFRASKELKQRYISC
;
A
#
# COMPACT_ATOMS: atom_id res chain seq x y z
N MET A 1 -14.13 -12.14 2.91
CA MET A 1 -13.65 -10.95 2.19
C MET A 1 -12.35 -10.53 2.85
N ARG A 2 -11.23 -10.49 2.10
CA ARG A 2 -9.93 -10.04 2.62
C ARG A 2 -9.97 -8.52 2.86
N LYS A 3 -9.46 -8.04 4.00
CA LYS A 3 -9.39 -6.61 4.29
C LYS A 3 -8.21 -5.98 3.56
N VAL A 4 -8.48 -4.93 2.80
CA VAL A 4 -7.45 -4.13 2.13
C VAL A 4 -7.19 -2.88 2.95
N VAL A 5 -5.93 -2.65 3.33
CA VAL A 5 -5.49 -1.46 4.07
C VAL A 5 -4.68 -0.59 3.13
N LEU A 6 -5.19 0.59 2.80
CA LEU A 6 -4.49 1.60 2.00
C LEU A 6 -3.69 2.53 2.91
N ILE A 7 -2.38 2.61 2.71
CA ILE A 7 -1.50 3.47 3.54
C ILE A 7 -0.80 4.49 2.65
N THR A 8 -1.13 5.77 2.83
CA THR A 8 -0.40 6.89 2.20
C THR A 8 0.92 7.15 2.90
N GLY A 9 1.96 7.51 2.15
CA GLY A 9 3.28 7.80 2.74
C GLY A 9 3.98 6.56 3.29
N ALA A 10 3.63 5.37 2.80
CA ALA A 10 4.11 4.09 3.32
C ALA A 10 5.58 3.76 2.97
N SER A 11 6.22 4.56 2.12
CA SER A 11 7.60 4.29 1.66
C SER A 11 8.69 4.64 2.69
N SER A 12 8.34 5.24 3.84
CA SER A 12 9.29 5.56 4.92
C SER A 12 8.58 5.90 6.23
N GLY A 13 9.36 6.13 7.29
CA GLY A 13 8.89 6.71 8.55
C GLY A 13 7.71 5.95 9.18
N ILE A 14 6.71 6.70 9.64
CA ILE A 14 5.53 6.17 10.36
C ILE A 14 4.73 5.22 9.47
N GLY A 15 4.55 5.54 8.18
CA GLY A 15 3.79 4.70 7.25
C GLY A 15 4.44 3.32 7.10
N LEU A 16 5.77 3.27 6.94
CA LEU A 16 6.50 2.00 6.90
C LEU A 16 6.42 1.22 8.22
N ALA A 17 6.56 1.92 9.36
CA ALA A 17 6.44 1.30 10.68
C ALA A 17 5.05 0.69 10.88
N LEU A 18 4.00 1.38 10.44
CA LEU A 18 2.62 0.87 10.47
C LEU A 18 2.47 -0.38 9.60
N CYS A 19 2.98 -0.39 8.37
CA CYS A 19 2.94 -1.58 7.51
C CYS A 19 3.59 -2.80 8.18
N LYS A 20 4.77 -2.62 8.78
CA LYS A 20 5.46 -3.69 9.51
C LYS A 20 4.65 -4.19 10.70
N ARG A 21 4.04 -3.28 11.47
CA ARG A 21 3.22 -3.67 12.63
C ARG A 21 1.96 -4.41 12.20
N LEU A 22 1.28 -3.94 11.16
CA LEU A 22 0.07 -4.59 10.64
C LEU A 22 0.35 -6.03 10.20
N LEU A 23 1.41 -6.25 9.41
CA LEU A 23 1.75 -7.61 8.96
C LEU A 23 2.25 -8.53 10.09
N ALA A 24 2.79 -7.97 11.16
CA ALA A 24 3.19 -8.75 12.33
C ALA A 24 1.99 -9.19 13.19
N GLU A 25 0.86 -8.47 13.10
CA GLU A 25 -0.37 -8.77 13.83
C GLU A 25 -1.32 -9.66 13.01
N ASP A 26 -1.38 -9.45 11.69
CA ASP A 26 -2.31 -10.12 10.78
C ASP A 26 -1.69 -10.18 9.37
N ASP A 27 -1.19 -11.36 8.98
CA ASP A 27 -0.60 -11.63 7.67
C ASP A 27 -1.67 -11.90 6.58
N GLU A 28 -2.94 -12.07 6.96
CA GLU A 28 -4.06 -12.14 6.03
C GLU A 28 -4.45 -10.75 5.50
N LEU A 29 -3.89 -9.67 6.03
CA LEU A 29 -4.12 -8.32 5.47
C LEU A 29 -3.54 -8.20 4.06
N HIS A 30 -4.24 -7.43 3.23
CA HIS A 30 -3.68 -6.91 1.98
C HIS A 30 -3.27 -5.46 2.20
N LEU A 31 -1.96 -5.18 2.20
CA LEU A 31 -1.47 -3.80 2.26
C LEU A 31 -1.35 -3.19 0.86
N CYS A 32 -1.96 -2.03 0.65
CA CYS A 32 -1.75 -1.21 -0.54
C CYS A 32 -0.93 0.03 -0.17
N LEU A 33 0.31 0.09 -0.63
CA LEU A 33 1.24 1.18 -0.36
C LEU A 33 1.00 2.32 -1.36
N ALA A 34 0.45 3.42 -0.87
CA ALA A 34 0.14 4.59 -1.67
C ALA A 34 1.28 5.62 -1.57
N CYS A 35 2.11 5.71 -2.61
CA CYS A 35 3.38 6.43 -2.56
C CYS A 35 3.62 7.30 -3.80
N ARG A 36 4.34 8.41 -3.62
CA ARG A 36 4.76 9.28 -4.74
C ARG A 36 5.94 8.71 -5.54
N ASN A 37 6.92 8.14 -4.83
CA ASN A 37 8.12 7.57 -5.44
C ASN A 37 7.97 6.05 -5.54
N MET A 38 7.81 5.55 -6.76
CA MET A 38 7.55 4.13 -7.02
C MET A 38 8.74 3.25 -6.70
N SER A 39 9.97 3.65 -7.05
CA SER A 39 11.17 2.88 -6.74
C SER A 39 11.36 2.66 -5.23
N LYS A 40 11.05 3.67 -4.40
CA LYS A 40 11.05 3.50 -2.94
C LYS A 40 9.93 2.56 -2.46
N ALA A 41 8.76 2.65 -3.06
CA ALA A 41 7.62 1.79 -2.72
C ALA A 41 7.89 0.32 -3.10
N GLU A 42 8.51 0.07 -4.25
CA GLU A 42 8.95 -1.25 -4.71
C GLU A 42 9.97 -1.87 -3.75
N ALA A 43 10.98 -1.10 -3.34
CA ALA A 43 11.96 -1.55 -2.36
C ALA A 43 11.32 -1.91 -1.01
N VAL A 44 10.36 -1.12 -0.54
CA VAL A 44 9.59 -1.43 0.67
C VAL A 44 8.73 -2.68 0.48
N CYS A 45 8.03 -2.80 -0.64
CA CYS A 45 7.21 -3.97 -0.96
C CYS A 45 8.05 -5.25 -0.92
N ALA A 46 9.21 -5.26 -1.59
CA ALA A 46 10.14 -6.39 -1.58
C ALA A 46 10.61 -6.73 -0.16
N ALA A 47 10.96 -5.72 0.66
CA ALA A 47 11.39 -5.95 2.04
C ALA A 47 10.28 -6.51 2.94
N LEU A 48 9.03 -6.04 2.75
CA LEU A 48 7.88 -6.55 3.50
C LEU A 48 7.57 -8.00 3.12
N LEU A 49 7.57 -8.32 1.82
CA LEU A 49 7.32 -9.68 1.31
C LEU A 49 8.45 -10.66 1.68
N ALA A 50 9.70 -10.19 1.75
CA ALA A 50 10.80 -11.02 2.25
C ALA A 50 10.63 -11.40 3.73
N SER A 51 9.97 -10.55 4.53
CA SER A 51 9.72 -10.79 5.96
C SER A 51 8.39 -11.51 6.21
N HIS A 52 7.41 -11.35 5.32
CA HIS A 52 6.07 -11.95 5.40
C HIS A 52 5.70 -12.54 4.03
N PRO A 53 6.22 -13.74 3.67
CA PRO A 53 6.07 -14.30 2.32
C PRO A 53 4.62 -14.63 1.92
N THR A 54 3.73 -14.78 2.90
CA THR A 54 2.29 -15.06 2.71
C THR A 54 1.45 -13.80 2.57
N ALA A 55 2.00 -12.63 2.93
CA ALA A 55 1.30 -11.36 2.86
C ALA A 55 1.06 -10.91 1.42
N GLU A 56 -0.01 -10.16 1.20
CA GLU A 56 -0.24 -9.48 -0.07
C GLU A 56 0.08 -8.00 0.07
N VAL A 57 1.04 -7.53 -0.72
CA VAL A 57 1.47 -6.14 -0.73
C VAL A 57 1.44 -5.62 -2.16
N THR A 58 0.60 -4.62 -2.42
CA THR A 58 0.53 -3.92 -3.71
C THR A 58 0.95 -2.47 -3.55
N ILE A 59 1.20 -1.81 -4.67
CA ILE A 59 1.56 -0.40 -4.72
C ILE A 59 0.57 0.37 -5.61
N VAL A 60 0.32 1.62 -5.24
CA VAL A 60 -0.40 2.60 -6.08
C VAL A 60 0.35 3.92 -6.06
N GLN A 61 0.54 4.52 -7.22
CA GLN A 61 1.20 5.81 -7.30
C GLN A 61 0.21 6.91 -6.92
N VAL A 62 0.55 7.70 -5.91
CA VAL A 62 -0.21 8.90 -5.56
C VAL A 62 0.69 9.98 -5.00
N ASP A 63 0.50 11.20 -5.50
CA ASP A 63 0.93 12.41 -4.82
C ASP A 63 -0.28 13.06 -4.15
N VAL A 64 -0.39 12.96 -2.83
CA VAL A 64 -1.52 13.52 -2.06
C VAL A 64 -1.56 15.04 -2.06
N SER A 65 -0.49 15.72 -2.49
CA SER A 65 -0.48 17.18 -2.70
C SER A 65 -1.08 17.58 -4.07
N ASN A 66 -1.39 16.62 -4.93
CA ASN A 66 -1.93 16.84 -6.27
C ASN A 66 -3.31 16.18 -6.43
N LEU A 67 -4.36 16.99 -6.51
CA LEU A 67 -5.75 16.50 -6.62
C LEU A 67 -5.99 15.61 -7.85
N GLN A 68 -5.40 15.92 -9.01
CA GLN A 68 -5.54 15.06 -10.20
C GLN A 68 -4.89 13.69 -9.95
N SER A 69 -3.76 13.65 -9.25
CA SER A 69 -3.15 12.38 -8.84
C SER A 69 -4.06 11.59 -7.91
N VAL A 70 -4.69 12.26 -6.94
CA VAL A 70 -5.63 11.65 -6.00
C VAL A 70 -6.84 11.05 -6.73
N PHE A 71 -7.43 11.79 -7.69
CA PHE A 71 -8.56 11.27 -8.47
C PHE A 71 -8.20 10.05 -9.32
N ARG A 72 -7.02 10.06 -9.96
CA ARG A 72 -6.53 8.89 -10.72
C ARG A 72 -6.36 7.67 -9.81
N ALA A 73 -5.67 7.82 -8.68
CA ALA A 73 -5.47 6.73 -7.73
C ALA A 73 -6.81 6.25 -7.14
N SER A 74 -7.74 7.15 -6.82
CA SER A 74 -9.07 6.78 -6.32
C SER A 74 -9.85 5.94 -7.32
N LYS A 75 -9.82 6.29 -8.62
CA LYS A 75 -10.47 5.51 -9.67
C LYS A 75 -9.86 4.11 -9.80
N GLU A 76 -8.54 4.04 -9.79
CA GLU A 76 -7.80 2.77 -9.84
C GLU A 76 -8.12 1.87 -8.63
N LEU A 77 -8.13 2.43 -7.41
CA LEU A 77 -8.45 1.69 -6.19
C LEU A 77 -9.89 1.17 -6.18
N LYS A 78 -10.86 1.97 -6.67
CA LYS A 78 -12.24 1.51 -6.83
C LYS A 78 -12.33 0.31 -7.76
N GLN A 79 -11.64 0.36 -8.90
CA GLN A 79 -11.61 -0.75 -9.88
C GLN A 79 -10.94 -2.01 -9.33
N ARG A 80 -9.91 -1.85 -8.48
CA ARG A 80 -9.19 -2.99 -7.89
C ARG A 80 -9.93 -3.67 -6.75
N TYR A 81 -10.62 -2.91 -5.90
CA TYR A 81 -11.04 -3.42 -4.58
C TYR A 81 -12.53 -3.25 -4.26
N ILE A 82 -13.27 -2.46 -5.04
CA ILE A 82 -14.66 -2.07 -4.73
C ILE A 82 -15.60 -2.39 -5.91
N SER A 83 -15.14 -3.17 -6.89
CA SER A 83 -15.96 -3.56 -8.04
C SER A 83 -17.08 -4.51 -7.59
N CYS A 84 -18.32 -4.01 -7.58
CA CYS A 84 -19.54 -4.82 -7.63
C CYS A 84 -19.69 -5.47 -9.00
#